data_AF-K7A7X0-F1
#
_entry.id   AF-K7A7X0-F1
#
_cell.length_a   1.000
_cell.length_b   1.000
_cell.length_c   1.000
_cell.angle_alpha   90.00
_cell.angle_beta   90.00
_cell.angle_gamma   90.00
#
_symmetry.space_group_name_H-M   'P 1'
#
loop_
_entity.id
_entity.type
_entity.pdbx_description
1 polymer ?
#
loop_
_entity_poly.entity_id
_entity_poly.type
_entity_poly.pdbx_seq_one_letter_code
_entity_poly.pdbx_strand_id
1 'polypeptide(L)'
;MCSSPKSSGSRRPRSAPSKSFAEGFTAEQRARFTDVANRAEQRREKRLATDKRWKQAQDNSANKAPIVKAKQQVKAGLFSRLARMLSGQ
;
A
#
# COMPACT_ATOMS: atom_id res chain seq x y z
N MET A 1 34.52 -41.63 -21.56
CA MET A 1 33.42 -41.39 -22.51
C MET A 1 32.16 -41.17 -21.70
N CYS A 2 31.61 -39.95 -21.69
CA CYS A 2 30.39 -39.61 -20.94
C CYS A 2 29.26 -39.36 -21.93
N SER A 3 28.36 -40.33 -22.11
CA SER A 3 27.18 -40.19 -22.96
C SER A 3 26.07 -39.48 -22.19
N SER A 4 25.64 -38.31 -22.68
CA SER A 4 24.45 -37.62 -22.19
C SER A 4 23.21 -38.46 -22.48
N PRO A 5 22.28 -38.63 -21.51
CA PRO A 5 21.03 -39.32 -21.78
C PRO A 5 20.25 -38.53 -22.84
N LYS A 6 19.91 -39.21 -23.94
CA LYS A 6 19.09 -38.67 -25.02
C LYS A 6 17.73 -38.30 -24.40
N SER A 7 17.46 -37.00 -24.29
CA SER A 7 16.19 -36.49 -23.79
C SER A 7 15.08 -36.97 -24.73
N SER A 8 14.47 -38.11 -24.41
CA SER A 8 13.19 -38.49 -25.00
C SER A 8 12.22 -37.41 -24.58
N GLY A 9 11.78 -36.58 -25.53
CA GLY A 9 10.86 -35.49 -25.29
C GLY A 9 9.75 -35.96 -24.37
N SER A 10 9.83 -35.53 -23.10
CA SER A 10 8.84 -35.82 -22.08
C SER A 10 7.55 -35.22 -22.60
N ARG A 11 6.73 -36.06 -23.21
CA ARG A 11 5.40 -35.72 -23.68
C ARG A 11 4.64 -35.44 -22.41
N ARG A 12 4.67 -34.18 -21.97
CA ARG A 12 3.94 -33.71 -20.79
C ARG A 12 2.54 -34.31 -20.91
N PRO A 13 2.07 -35.10 -19.92
CA PRO A 13 0.72 -35.65 -19.99
C PRO A 13 -0.21 -34.47 -20.25
N ARG A 14 -1.02 -34.55 -21.32
CA ARG A 14 -2.02 -33.54 -21.64
C ARG A 14 -2.81 -33.35 -20.35
N SER A 15 -2.70 -32.17 -19.75
CA SER A 15 -3.33 -31.87 -18.46
C SER A 15 -4.76 -32.37 -18.54
N ALA A 16 -5.08 -33.43 -17.78
CA ALA A 16 -6.47 -33.84 -17.64
C ALA A 16 -7.26 -32.59 -17.25
N PRO A 17 -8.47 -32.37 -17.78
CA PRO A 17 -9.27 -31.23 -17.37
C PRO A 17 -9.40 -31.34 -15.85
N SER A 18 -8.68 -30.46 -15.14
CA SER A 18 -8.71 -30.43 -13.70
C SER A 18 -10.13 -30.03 -13.37
N LYS A 19 -10.96 -30.99 -12.97
CA LYS A 19 -12.28 -30.73 -12.40
C LYS A 19 -12.10 -29.57 -11.46
N SER A 20 -12.84 -28.49 -11.70
CA SER A 20 -12.62 -27.27 -10.95
C SER A 20 -12.79 -27.62 -9.47
N PHE A 21 -11.95 -27.07 -8.60
CA PHE A 21 -12.02 -27.36 -7.16
C PHE A 21 -13.45 -27.15 -6.60
N ALA A 22 -14.23 -26.26 -7.23
CA ALA A 22 -15.62 -25.98 -6.92
C ALA A 22 -16.64 -27.04 -7.37
N GLU A 23 -16.29 -27.88 -8.35
CA GLU A 23 -17.20 -28.88 -8.94
C GLU A 23 -17.54 -30.01 -7.97
N GLY A 24 -16.64 -30.28 -7.01
CA GLY A 24 -16.87 -31.26 -5.93
C GLY A 24 -17.69 -30.73 -4.75
N PHE A 25 -18.05 -29.44 -4.74
CA PHE A 25 -18.75 -28.83 -3.62
C PHE A 25 -20.26 -28.71 -3.83
N THR A 26 -21.00 -28.89 -2.75
CA THR A 26 -22.42 -28.57 -2.69
C THR A 26 -22.66 -27.07 -2.85
N ALA A 27 -23.89 -26.68 -3.20
CA ALA A 27 -24.25 -25.27 -3.33
C ALA A 27 -24.00 -24.49 -2.03
N GLU A 28 -24.32 -25.08 -0.87
CA GLU A 28 -24.08 -24.46 0.44
C GLU A 28 -22.59 -24.24 0.73
N GLN A 29 -21.74 -25.21 0.40
CA GLN A 29 -20.29 -25.07 0.58
C GLN A 29 -19.74 -23.94 -0.30
N ARG A 30 -20.20 -23.86 -1.55
CA ARG A 30 -19.84 -22.76 -2.46
C ARG A 30 -20.29 -21.40 -1.92
N ALA A 31 -21.50 -21.31 -1.37
CA ALA A 31 -22.01 -20.07 -0.75
C ALA A 31 -21.13 -19.61 0.43
N ARG A 32 -20.67 -20.56 1.26
CA ARG A 32 -19.75 -20.23 2.36
C ARG A 32 -18.41 -19.69 1.85
N PHE A 33 -17.87 -20.27 0.79
CA PHE A 33 -16.64 -19.75 0.17
C PHE A 33 -16.82 -18.34 -0.39
N THR A 34 -17.94 -18.07 -1.07
CA THR A 34 -18.24 -16.73 -1.57
C THR A 34 -18.40 -15.72 -0.44
N ASP A 35 -19.06 -16.08 0.66
CA ASP A 35 -19.21 -15.19 1.81
C ASP A 35 -17.87 -14.81 2.45
N VAL A 36 -16.97 -15.80 2.60
CA VAL A 36 -15.62 -15.56 3.12
C VAL A 36 -14.83 -14.67 2.17
N ALA A 37 -14.91 -14.90 0.86
CA ALA A 37 -14.25 -14.09 -0.15
C ALA A 37 -14.75 -12.64 -0.12
N ASN A 38 -16.06 -12.43 -0.09
CA ASN A 38 -16.70 -11.11 -0.01
C ASN A 38 -16.26 -10.36 1.26
N ARG A 39 -16.24 -11.05 2.41
CA ARG A 39 -15.78 -10.45 3.67
C ARG A 39 -14.30 -10.09 3.64
N ALA A 40 -13.47 -10.90 2.98
CA ALA A 40 -12.04 -10.62 2.81
C ALA A 40 -11.82 -9.39 1.92
N GLU A 41 -12.61 -9.24 0.85
CA GLU A 41 -12.58 -8.08 -0.04
C GLU A 41 -12.97 -6.80 0.70
N GLN A 42 -14.06 -6.79 1.46
CA GLN A 42 -14.45 -5.64 2.29
C GLN A 42 -13.36 -5.21 3.27
N ARG A 43 -12.63 -6.18 3.87
CA ARG A 43 -11.49 -5.85 4.74
C ARG A 43 -10.32 -5.25 3.97
N ARG A 44 -10.08 -5.71 2.74
CA ARG A 44 -9.05 -5.15 1.86
C ARG A 44 -9.39 -3.72 1.47
N GLU A 45 -10.63 -3.46 1.07
CA GLU A 45 -11.09 -2.10 0.74
C GLU A 45 -10.92 -1.13 1.91
N LYS A 46 -11.29 -1.54 3.13
CA LYS A 46 -11.09 -0.74 4.33
C LYS A 46 -9.62 -0.39 4.55
N ARG A 47 -8.72 -1.36 4.44
CA ARG A 47 -7.27 -1.14 4.56
C ARG A 47 -6.75 -0.19 3.47
N LEU A 48 -7.17 -0.38 2.23
CA LEU A 48 -6.76 0.49 1.13
C LEU A 48 -7.28 1.93 1.31
N ALA A 49 -8.49 2.10 1.82
CA ALA A 49 -9.04 3.42 2.11
C ALA A 49 -8.27 4.11 3.24
N THR A 50 -7.93 3.40 4.31
CA THR A 50 -7.10 3.94 5.39
C THR A 50 -5.69 4.30 4.91
N ASP A 51 -5.06 3.43 4.13
CA ASP A 51 -3.71 3.65 3.61
C ASP A 51 -3.67 4.86 2.67
N LYS A 52 -4.68 5.01 1.80
CA LYS A 52 -4.82 6.20 0.95
C LYS A 52 -4.94 7.47 1.77
N ARG A 53 -5.81 7.47 2.79
CA ARG A 53 -5.98 8.63 3.67
C ARG A 53 -4.70 8.98 4.42
N TRP A 54 -3.96 7.97 4.88
CA TRP A 54 -2.71 8.18 5.60
C TRP A 54 -1.60 8.73 4.69
N LYS A 55 -1.46 8.18 3.48
CA LYS A 55 -0.56 8.72 2.44
C LYS A 55 -0.89 10.16 2.09
N GLN A 56 -2.17 10.46 1.84
CA GLN A 56 -2.60 11.85 1.60
C GLN A 56 -2.28 12.79 2.77
N ALA A 57 -2.42 12.34 4.01
CA ALA A 57 -2.05 13.17 5.17
C ALA A 57 -0.55 13.44 5.23
N GLN A 58 0.29 12.47 4.86
CA GLN A 58 1.74 12.65 4.75
C GLN A 58 2.14 13.56 3.58
N ASP A 59 1.52 13.37 2.42
CA ASP A 59 1.79 14.22 1.25
C ASP A 59 1.37 15.67 1.53
N ASN A 60 0.23 15.86 2.20
CA ASN A 60 -0.23 17.19 2.60
C ASN A 60 0.64 17.82 3.71
N SER A 61 1.18 17.03 4.64
CA SER A 61 2.08 17.54 5.68
C SER A 61 3.47 17.89 5.13
N ALA A 62 3.98 17.10 4.19
CA ALA A 62 5.21 17.40 3.45
C ALA A 62 5.07 18.70 2.64
N ASN A 63 3.93 18.92 1.98
CA ASN A 63 3.66 20.14 1.23
C ASN A 63 3.40 21.39 2.12
N LYS A 64 2.98 21.21 3.38
CA LYS A 64 2.80 22.32 4.35
C LYS A 64 4.06 22.65 5.16
N ALA A 65 5.09 21.81 5.11
CA ALA A 65 6.31 21.97 5.88
C ALA A 65 7.16 23.23 5.58
N PRO A 66 7.15 23.87 4.37
CA PRO A 66 7.96 25.08 4.19
C PRO A 66 7.27 26.37 4.66
N ILE A 67 5.94 26.39 4.85
CA ILE A 67 5.20 27.65 5.11
C ILE A 67 5.19 28.02 6.60
N VAL A 68 5.27 27.05 7.51
CA VAL A 68 5.23 27.34 8.96
C VAL A 68 6.57 27.84 9.49
N LYS A 69 7.70 27.44 8.90
CA LYS A 69 9.04 27.97 9.25
C LYS A 69 9.22 29.43 8.84
N ALA A 70 8.56 29.88 7.77
CA ALA A 70 8.66 31.26 7.30
C ALA A 70 7.95 32.24 8.26
N LYS A 71 6.77 31.91 8.80
CA LYS A 71 6.02 32.83 9.68
C LYS A 71 6.63 32.99 11.08
N GLN A 72 7.38 32.00 11.57
CA GLN A 72 8.01 32.06 12.89
C GLN A 72 9.30 32.89 12.88
N GLN A 73 10.04 32.91 11.77
CA GLN A 73 11.25 33.72 11.62
C GLN A 73 10.96 35.22 11.46
N VAL A 74 9.86 35.62 10.82
CA VAL A 74 9.53 37.04 10.68
C VAL A 74 9.15 37.67 12.01
N LYS A 75 8.39 36.98 12.87
CA LYS A 75 8.09 37.50 14.22
C LYS A 75 9.34 37.59 15.09
N ALA A 76 10.18 36.55 15.12
CA ALA A 76 11.42 36.57 15.91
C ALA A 76 12.43 37.64 15.42
N GLY A 77 12.51 37.88 14.11
CA GLY A 77 13.39 38.90 13.52
C GLY A 77 12.93 40.33 13.75
N LEU A 78 11.62 40.59 13.79
CA LEU A 78 11.08 41.94 14.02
C LEU A 78 11.25 42.39 15.47
N PHE A 79 10.98 41.50 16.43
CA PHE A 79 11.16 41.81 17.85
C PHE A 79 12.63 41.95 18.25
N SER A 80 13.53 41.16 17.64
CA SER A 80 14.97 41.29 17.90
C SER A 80 15.58 42.58 17.33
N ARG A 81 15.13 43.06 16.16
CA ARG A 81 15.52 44.37 15.64
C ARG A 81 14.99 45.53 16.48
N LEU A 82 13.74 45.46 16.93
CA LEU A 82 13.15 46.47 17.80
C LEU A 82 13.85 46.53 19.17
N ALA A 83 14.14 45.37 19.76
CA ALA A 83 14.88 45.27 21.03
C ALA A 83 16.31 45.83 20.90
N ARG A 84 16.97 45.65 19.75
CA ARG A 84 18.31 46.23 19.50
C ARG A 84 18.27 47.75 19.33
N MET A 85 17.21 48.31 18.74
CA MET A 85 17.02 49.76 18.62
C MET A 85 16.75 50.43 19.97
N LEU A 86 16.04 49.76 20.89
CA LEU A 86 15.73 50.30 22.21
C LEU A 86 16.85 50.08 23.26
N SER A 87 17.79 49.16 23.02
CA SER A 87 18.85 48.82 23.99
C SER A 87 20.17 49.59 23.81
N GLY A 88 20.21 50.56 22.88
CA GLY A 88 21.22 51.63 22.82
C GLY A 88 22.60 51.29 23.39
N GLN A 89 23.38 50.52 22.64
CA GLN A 89 24.84 50.56 22.70
C GLN A 89 25.36 51.02 21.34
#